data_AF-A0A6P1Q3N2-F1
#
_entry.id   AF-A0A6P1Q3N2-F1
#
_cell.length_a   1.000
_cell.length_b   1.000
_cell.length_c   1.000
_cell.angle_alpha   90.00
_cell.angle_beta   90.00
_cell.angle_gamma   90.00
#
_symmetry.space_group_name_H-M   'P 1'
#
loop_
_entity.id
_entity.type
_entity.pdbx_description
1 polymer ?
#
loop_
_entity_poly.entity_id
_entity_poly.type
_entity_poly.pdbx_seq_one_letter_code
_entity_poly.pdbx_strand_id
1 'polypeptide(L)'
;MTKLARRTGKVIFFLLLIFIVGRTLGEPYSWLNYDFVLKFGQLIYGPGEIGAEAIDDIYFYIFFIIVIIITMFIYFIVIKLIKLIKK
;
A
#
# COMPACT_ATOMS: atom_id res chain seq x y z
N MET A 1 -25.97 -16.79 9.82
CA MET A 1 -24.52 -16.96 10.04
C MET A 1 -23.65 -16.76 8.79
N THR A 2 -24.16 -16.95 7.56
CA THR A 2 -23.35 -16.86 6.31
C THR A 2 -22.83 -15.46 5.93
N LYS A 3 -23.54 -14.38 6.29
CA LYS A 3 -23.14 -13.00 5.93
C LYS A 3 -21.88 -12.53 6.68
N LEU A 4 -21.75 -12.87 7.97
CA LEU A 4 -20.61 -12.44 8.79
C LEU A 4 -19.34 -13.18 8.36
N ALA A 5 -19.41 -14.50 8.21
CA ALA A 5 -18.29 -15.31 7.70
C ALA A 5 -17.79 -14.81 6.33
N ARG A 6 -18.71 -14.46 5.41
CA ARG A 6 -18.34 -13.89 4.10
C ARG A 6 -17.68 -12.53 4.21
N ARG A 7 -18.08 -11.68 5.17
CA ARG A 7 -17.46 -10.37 5.40
C ARG A 7 -16.07 -10.53 5.99
N THR A 8 -15.91 -11.39 7.00
CA THR A 8 -14.63 -11.69 7.62
C THR A 8 -13.64 -12.29 6.62
N GLY A 9 -14.07 -13.25 5.80
CA GLY A 9 -13.21 -13.84 4.76
C GLY A 9 -12.69 -12.82 3.75
N LYS A 10 -13.49 -11.81 3.39
CA LYS A 10 -13.05 -10.72 2.51
C LYS A 10 -11.99 -9.84 3.15
N VAL A 11 -12.15 -9.53 4.45
CA VAL A 11 -11.17 -8.74 5.20
C VAL A 11 -9.85 -9.51 5.31
N ILE A 12 -9.90 -10.80 5.70
CA ILE A 12 -8.71 -11.65 5.77
C ILE A 12 -8.03 -11.73 4.40
N PHE A 13 -8.79 -11.95 3.33
CA PHE A 13 -8.23 -11.99 1.97
C PHE A 13 -7.55 -10.66 1.58
N PHE A 14 -8.17 -9.53 1.92
CA PHE A 14 -7.57 -8.21 1.67
C PHE A 14 -6.26 -8.01 2.45
N LEU A 15 -6.22 -8.40 3.73
CA LEU A 15 -5.01 -8.32 4.55
C LEU A 15 -3.88 -9.22 4.00
N LEU A 16 -4.22 -10.42 3.53
CA LEU A 16 -3.25 -11.30 2.87
C LEU A 16 -2.71 -10.68 1.59
N LEU A 17 -3.54 -10.01 0.79
CA LEU A 17 -3.08 -9.30 -0.39
C LEU A 17 -2.14 -8.14 -0.03
N ILE A 18 -2.42 -7.36 1.03
CA ILE A 18 -1.52 -6.30 1.49
C ILE A 18 -0.13 -6.88 1.79
N PHE A 19 -0.08 -7.99 2.54
CA PHE A 19 1.17 -8.64 2.89
C PHE A 19 1.94 -9.11 1.65
N ILE A 20 1.26 -9.76 0.70
CA ILE A 20 1.86 -10.25 -0.54
C ILE A 20 2.38 -9.08 -1.39
N VAL A 21 1.57 -8.03 -1.60
CA VAL A 21 1.95 -6.86 -2.40
C VAL A 21 3.14 -6.14 -1.78
N GLY A 22 3.09 -5.88 -0.47
CA GLY A 22 4.21 -5.26 0.25
C GLY A 22 5.49 -6.06 0.12
N ARG A 23 5.42 -7.38 0.30
CA ARG A 23 6.60 -8.25 0.17
C ARG A 23 7.15 -8.31 -1.25
N THR A 24 6.29 -8.19 -2.25
CA THR A 24 6.64 -8.25 -3.68
C THR A 24 7.29 -6.96 -4.17
N LEU A 25 6.85 -5.80 -3.70
CA LEU A 25 7.45 -4.51 -4.05
C LEU A 25 8.86 -4.32 -3.47
N GLY A 26 9.19 -5.04 -2.39
CA GLY A 26 10.51 -4.95 -1.76
C GLY A 26 10.72 -3.63 -1.03
N GLU A 27 11.97 -3.33 -0.70
CA GLU A 27 12.31 -2.16 0.12
C GLU A 27 12.14 -0.86 -0.68
N PRO A 28 11.47 0.16 -0.11
CA PRO A 28 11.19 1.39 -0.82
C PRO A 28 12.45 2.16 -1.25
N TYR A 29 13.55 2.07 -0.50
CA TYR A 29 14.84 2.69 -0.87
C TYR A 29 15.40 2.19 -2.21
N SER A 30 14.99 1.01 -2.67
CA SER A 30 15.49 0.42 -3.91
C SER A 30 14.82 0.96 -5.18
N TRP A 31 13.65 1.59 -5.06
CA TRP A 31 12.86 2.04 -6.22
C TRP A 31 12.19 3.41 -6.05
N LEU A 32 12.07 3.95 -4.82
CA LEU A 32 11.68 5.34 -4.59
C LEU A 32 12.92 6.24 -4.67
N ASN A 33 12.85 7.20 -5.58
CA ASN A 33 13.89 8.20 -5.75
C ASN A 33 13.98 9.10 -4.50
N TYR A 34 15.21 9.30 -4.01
CA TYR A 34 15.48 10.11 -2.82
C TYR A 34 15.07 11.58 -3.00
N ASP A 35 15.36 12.19 -4.14
CA ASP A 35 15.00 13.60 -4.39
C ASP A 35 13.48 13.81 -4.36
N PHE A 36 12.71 12.82 -4.83
CA PHE A 36 11.27 12.82 -4.71
C PHE A 36 10.82 12.78 -3.24
N VAL A 37 11.39 11.87 -2.44
CA VAL A 37 11.09 11.76 -1.01
C VAL A 37 11.45 13.04 -0.26
N LEU A 38 12.62 13.62 -0.53
CA LEU A 38 13.08 14.86 0.08
C LEU A 38 12.14 16.02 -0.26
N LYS A 39 11.77 16.18 -1.54
CA LYS A 39 10.82 17.21 -1.98
C LYS A 39 9.45 17.02 -1.35
N PHE A 40 8.97 15.78 -1.25
CA PHE A 40 7.71 15.47 -0.61
C PHE A 40 7.76 15.77 0.89
N GLY A 41 8.87 15.48 1.55
CA GLY A 41 9.11 15.88 2.93
C GLY A 41 9.10 17.39 3.10
N GLN A 42 9.78 18.14 2.24
CA GLN A 42 9.83 19.61 2.30
C GLN A 42 8.46 20.24 2.04
N LEU A 43 7.61 19.56 1.26
CA LEU A 43 6.22 19.97 1.06
C LEU A 43 5.39 19.84 2.35
N ILE A 44 5.63 18.81 3.17
CA ILE A 44 4.86 18.54 4.39
C ILE A 44 5.40 19.32 5.58
N TYR A 45 6.72 19.29 5.79
CA TYR A 45 7.38 19.85 6.97
C TYR A 45 7.86 21.30 6.76
N GLY A 46 7.80 21.79 5.53
CA GLY A 46 8.29 23.11 5.14
C GLY A 46 9.73 23.06 4.59
N PRO A 47 10.22 24.19 4.05
CA PRO A 47 11.56 24.29 3.50
C PRO A 47 12.61 24.17 4.62
N GLY A 48 13.63 23.34 4.41
CA GLY A 48 14.73 23.16 5.36
C GLY A 48 15.38 21.79 5.26
N GLU A 49 16.34 21.56 6.15
CA GLU A 49 16.93 20.24 6.39
C GLU A 49 15.89 19.35 7.08
N ILE A 50 15.70 18.15 6.53
CA ILE A 50 14.84 17.12 7.12
C ILE A 50 15.76 16.08 7.73
N GLY A 51 15.58 15.81 9.01
CA GLY A 51 16.36 14.80 9.72
C GLY A 51 16.17 13.40 9.08
N ALA A 52 17.20 12.56 9.19
CA ALA A 52 17.19 11.22 8.60
C ALA A 52 15.99 10.37 9.06
N GLU A 53 15.64 10.42 10.34
CA GLU A 53 14.47 9.70 10.89
C GLU A 53 13.16 10.11 10.18
N ALA A 54 12.98 11.40 9.92
CA ALA A 54 11.79 11.90 9.24
C ALA A 54 11.78 11.50 7.74
N ILE A 55 12.95 11.41 7.10
CA ILE A 55 13.06 10.91 5.72
C ILE A 55 12.65 9.42 5.66
N ASP A 56 13.13 8.61 6.59
CA ASP A 56 12.80 7.18 6.67
C ASP A 56 11.28 6.97 6.89
N ASP A 57 10.68 7.78 7.75
CA ASP A 57 9.23 7.80 7.96
C ASP A 57 8.47 8.13 6.67
N ILE A 58 8.94 9.12 5.89
CA ILE A 58 8.31 9.47 4.60
C ILE A 58 8.42 8.30 3.62
N TYR A 59 9.57 7.64 3.51
CA TYR A 59 9.74 6.44 2.69
C TYR A 59 8.71 5.37 3.10
N PHE A 60 8.56 5.12 4.40
CA PHE A 60 7.58 4.17 4.92
C PHE A 60 6.14 4.55 4.59
N TYR A 61 5.74 5.82 4.78
CA TYR A 61 4.38 6.26 4.51
C TYR A 61 4.03 6.20 3.02
N ILE A 62 4.93 6.65 2.14
CA ILE A 62 4.74 6.56 0.68
C ILE A 62 4.61 5.10 0.26
N PHE A 63 5.50 4.23 0.76
CA PHE A 63 5.43 2.80 0.51
C PHE A 63 4.09 2.20 0.93
N PHE A 64 3.67 2.47 2.16
CA PHE A 64 2.44 1.93 2.72
C PHE A 64 1.21 2.37 1.92
N ILE A 65 1.14 3.63 1.51
CA ILE A 65 0.07 4.15 0.65
C ILE A 65 0.06 3.45 -0.70
N ILE A 66 1.21 3.28 -1.34
CA ILE A 66 1.33 2.59 -2.63
C ILE A 66 0.86 1.13 -2.51
N VAL A 67 1.27 0.42 -1.45
CA VAL A 67 0.83 -0.96 -1.17
C VAL A 67 -0.69 -1.03 -1.03
N ILE A 68 -1.31 -0.11 -0.30
CA ILE A 68 -2.77 -0.06 -0.13
C ILE A 68 -3.45 0.16 -1.48
N ILE A 69 -2.99 1.13 -2.27
CA ILE A 69 -3.60 1.47 -3.57
C ILE A 69 -3.53 0.26 -4.51
N ILE A 70 -2.35 -0.33 -4.68
CA ILE A 70 -2.16 -1.51 -5.54
C ILE A 70 -3.03 -2.66 -5.05
N THR A 71 -3.07 -2.91 -3.75
CA THR A 71 -3.88 -3.97 -3.15
C THR A 71 -5.38 -3.74 -3.41
N MET A 72 -5.87 -2.49 -3.30
CA MET A 72 -7.25 -2.15 -3.65
C MET A 72 -7.56 -2.49 -5.10
N PHE A 73 -6.71 -2.07 -6.05
CA PHE A 73 -6.89 -2.38 -7.47
C PHE A 73 -6.93 -3.90 -7.72
N ILE A 74 -5.97 -4.65 -7.19
CA ILE A 74 -5.91 -6.11 -7.32
C ILE A 74 -7.17 -6.75 -6.72
N TYR A 75 -7.55 -6.37 -5.51
CA TYR A 75 -8.75 -6.90 -4.85
C TYR A 75 -10.01 -6.64 -5.67
N PHE A 76 -10.19 -5.43 -6.22
CA PHE A 76 -11.33 -5.13 -7.08
C PHE A 76 -11.37 -6.00 -8.33
N ILE A 77 -10.22 -6.18 -9.00
CA ILE A 77 -10.09 -7.04 -10.18
C ILE A 77 -10.46 -8.48 -9.80
N VAL A 78 -9.86 -9.04 -8.75
CA VAL A 78 -10.12 -10.42 -8.29
C VAL A 78 -11.60 -10.64 -7.98
N ILE A 79 -12.23 -9.74 -7.22
CA ILE A 79 -13.66 -9.86 -6.89
C ILE A 79 -14.53 -9.73 -8.15
N LYS A 80 -14.16 -8.88 -9.12
CA LYS A 80 -14.87 -8.77 -10.40
C LYS A 80 -14.77 -10.06 -11.20
N LEU A 81 -13.58 -10.66 -11.29
CA LEU A 81 -13.36 -11.95 -11.96
C LEU A 81 -14.15 -13.09 -11.30
N ILE A 82 -14.13 -13.18 -9.96
CA ILE A 82 -14.92 -14.18 -9.22
C ILE A 82 -16.42 -14.04 -9.50
N LYS A 83 -16.93 -12.80 -9.60
CA LYS A 83 -18.33 -12.55 -9.96
C LYS A 83 -18.64 -12.95 -11.41
N LEU A 84 -17.69 -12.76 -12.32
CA LEU A 84 -17.85 -13.14 -13.72
C LEU A 84 -17.94 -14.65 -13.87
N ILE A 85 -17.09 -15.42 -13.18
CA ILE A 85 -17.09 -16.90 -13.22
C ILE A 85 -18.34 -17.49 -12.58
N LYS A 86 -18.93 -16.80 -11.60
CA LYS A 86 -20.16 -17.23 -10.92
C LYS A 86 -21.44 -16.91 -11.68
N LYS A 87 -21.35 -16.13 -12.76
CA LYS A 87 -22.47 -15.77 -13.64
C LYS A 87 -22.49 -16.70 -14.84
#